data_AF-A0A8J2HBU9-F1
#
_entry.id   AF-A0A8J2HBU9-F1
#
_cell.length_a   1.000
_cell.length_b   1.000
_cell.length_c   1.000
_cell.angle_alpha   90.00
_cell.angle_beta   90.00
_cell.angle_gamma   90.00
#
_symmetry.space_group_name_H-M   'P 1'
#
loop_
_entity.id
_entity.type
_entity.pdbx_description
1 polymer ?
#
loop_
_entity_poly.entity_id
_entity_poly.type
_entity_poly.pdbx_seq_one_letter_code
_entity_poly.pdbx_strand_id
1 'polypeptide(L)'
;MAESTGPILHVIVVGFHHKKGCQVEYSFPPLVPGAPNECPLGWKYLPTLALPDGSHNYDEDTVYFHLPSITDPKKTVYGVSCFRQIPVEKLKNRTSDMTRGTVQKSVCVLSTLPLYGHIQVKMQLITHAYFDEGDFSKVSLLEDTFRHLNACMSSDKQVPPQVFVGLSARDFIILFRHKALLLFKLLLLERKVVFYQSPVQPLCAAILTLLSLHPGMIESGLQRAACVRQTIETNVTDSKFR
;
A
#
# COMPACT_ATOMS: atom_id res chain seq x y z
N MET A 1 -0.11 25.58 1.72
CA MET A 1 -0.13 24.12 1.57
C MET A 1 1.27 23.72 1.16
N ALA A 2 2.03 23.04 2.02
CA ALA A 2 3.41 22.70 1.70
C ALA A 2 3.38 21.56 0.66
N GLU A 3 3.87 21.83 -0.55
CA GLU A 3 4.13 20.79 -1.54
C GLU A 3 5.11 19.79 -0.94
N SER A 4 4.75 18.51 -0.91
CA SER A 4 5.68 17.44 -0.54
C SER A 4 6.78 17.40 -1.59
N THR A 5 7.99 17.81 -1.24
CA THR A 5 9.14 17.92 -2.16
C THR A 5 9.72 16.56 -2.59
N GLY A 6 9.02 15.44 -2.35
CA GLY A 6 9.48 14.10 -2.64
C GLY A 6 8.35 13.11 -2.95
N PRO A 7 8.70 11.86 -3.31
CA PRO A 7 7.73 10.90 -3.82
C PRO A 7 6.82 10.28 -2.77
N ILE A 8 7.15 10.36 -1.48
CA ILE A 8 6.31 9.86 -0.40
C ILE A 8 5.26 10.92 -0.05
N LEU A 9 4.00 10.51 -0.15
CA LEU A 9 2.83 11.34 0.11
C LEU A 9 2.39 11.29 1.57
N HIS A 10 2.33 10.09 2.16
CA HIS A 10 1.85 9.88 3.52
C HIS A 10 2.52 8.67 4.17
N VAL A 11 2.73 8.75 5.48
CA VAL A 11 2.97 7.63 6.40
C VAL A 11 1.75 7.53 7.32
N ILE A 12 1.16 6.34 7.44
CA ILE A 12 -0.16 6.11 8.02
C ILE A 12 -0.07 4.94 8.98
N VAL A 13 -0.70 5.04 10.15
CA VAL A 13 -0.94 3.90 11.04
C VAL A 13 -2.38 3.46 10.88
N VAL A 14 -2.57 2.18 10.59
CA VAL A 14 -3.89 1.55 10.56
C VAL A 14 -3.95 0.49 11.65
N GLY A 15 -4.99 0.52 12.45
CA GLY A 15 -5.23 -0.48 13.50
C GLY A 15 -6.58 -1.18 13.31
N PHE A 16 -6.73 -2.34 13.96
CA PHE A 16 -7.99 -3.07 13.97
C PHE A 16 -8.78 -2.85 15.27
N HIS A 17 -9.98 -2.30 15.14
CA HIS A 17 -10.94 -2.21 16.24
C HIS A 17 -12.01 -3.30 16.10
N HIS A 18 -12.19 -4.12 17.14
CA HIS A 18 -13.10 -5.27 17.14
C HIS A 18 -14.59 -4.98 16.80
N LYS A 19 -15.07 -3.72 16.88
CA LYS A 19 -16.43 -3.32 16.48
C LYS A 19 -16.47 -2.54 15.17
N LYS A 20 -15.41 -1.80 14.85
CA LYS A 20 -15.38 -0.85 13.73
C LYS A 20 -14.55 -1.34 12.54
N GLY A 21 -13.81 -2.44 12.69
CA GLY A 21 -12.89 -2.96 11.69
C GLY A 21 -11.58 -2.17 11.63
N CYS A 22 -10.92 -2.19 10.47
CA CYS A 22 -9.67 -1.45 10.22
C CYS A 22 -9.93 0.06 10.19
N GLN A 23 -9.13 0.84 10.91
CA GLN A 23 -9.26 2.30 11.01
C GLN A 23 -7.91 2.98 10.90
N VAL A 24 -7.88 4.19 10.31
CA VAL A 24 -6.71 5.07 10.44
C VAL A 24 -6.65 5.57 11.87
N GLU A 25 -5.50 5.39 12.50
CA GLU A 25 -5.23 5.90 13.85
C GLU A 25 -4.31 7.12 13.83
N TYR A 26 -3.49 7.24 12.78
CA TYR A 26 -2.60 8.37 12.58
C TYR A 26 -2.21 8.50 11.10
N SER A 27 -1.95 9.72 10.64
CA SER A 27 -1.35 9.97 9.33
C SER A 27 -0.47 11.21 9.34
N PHE A 28 0.67 11.13 8.65
CA PHE A 28 1.58 12.24 8.45
C PHE A 28 2.13 12.31 7.01
N PRO A 29 1.99 13.46 6.33
CA PRO A 29 1.04 14.53 6.61
C PRO A 29 -0.40 14.01 6.76
N PRO A 30 -1.30 14.75 7.45
CA PRO A 30 -2.69 14.32 7.64
C PRO A 30 -3.38 14.02 6.30
N LEU A 31 -4.08 12.89 6.22
CA LEU A 31 -4.88 12.52 5.04
C LEU A 31 -6.02 13.51 4.78
N VAL A 32 -6.67 13.96 5.86
CA VAL A 32 -7.73 14.98 5.84
C VAL A 32 -7.37 16.05 6.87
N PRO A 33 -7.18 17.34 6.46
CA PRO A 33 -6.88 18.42 7.39
C PRO A 33 -7.97 18.56 8.47
N GLY A 34 -7.57 18.57 9.75
CA GLY A 34 -8.49 18.67 10.88
C GLY A 34 -9.24 17.38 11.26
N ALA A 35 -9.09 16.30 10.49
CA ALA A 35 -9.70 15.00 10.74
C ALA A 35 -8.66 13.87 10.65
N PRO A 36 -7.82 13.68 11.69
CA PRO A 36 -6.62 12.83 11.63
C PRO A 36 -6.89 11.34 11.40
N ASN A 37 -8.10 10.88 11.73
CA ASN A 37 -8.52 9.46 11.65
C ASN A 37 -9.43 9.18 10.44
N GLU A 38 -9.65 10.18 9.59
CA GLU A 38 -10.52 10.03 8.41
C GLU A 38 -9.72 9.81 7.13
N CYS A 39 -10.35 9.10 6.20
CA CYS A 39 -9.83 8.92 4.84
C CYS A 39 -10.59 9.84 3.88
N PRO A 40 -9.92 10.39 2.86
CA PRO A 40 -10.58 11.01 1.72
C PRO A 40 -11.59 10.03 1.09
N LEU A 41 -12.68 10.55 0.53
CA LEU A 41 -13.77 9.72 0.00
C LEU A 41 -13.29 8.64 -0.99
N GLY A 42 -12.34 8.98 -1.87
CA GLY A 42 -11.74 8.05 -2.84
C GLY A 42 -10.89 6.94 -2.22
N TRP A 43 -10.48 7.10 -0.95
CA TRP A 43 -9.62 6.17 -0.21
C TRP A 43 -10.34 5.52 0.99
N LYS A 44 -11.67 5.48 0.99
CA LYS A 44 -12.45 4.87 2.08
C LYS A 44 -12.06 3.41 2.44
N TYR A 45 -11.48 2.67 1.49
CA TYR A 45 -11.02 1.30 1.69
C TYR A 45 -9.53 1.18 2.03
N LEU A 46 -8.79 2.30 2.13
CA LEU A 46 -7.38 2.31 2.50
C LEU A 46 -7.10 1.48 3.77
N PRO A 47 -7.89 1.59 4.86
CA PRO A 47 -7.62 0.81 6.07
C PRO A 47 -7.67 -0.70 5.83
N THR A 48 -8.66 -1.18 5.07
CA THR A 48 -8.80 -2.61 4.76
C THR A 48 -7.75 -3.09 3.78
N LEU A 49 -7.25 -2.23 2.89
CA LEU A 49 -6.14 -2.57 1.99
C LEU A 49 -4.80 -2.62 2.74
N ALA A 50 -4.59 -1.71 3.69
CA ALA A 50 -3.36 -1.61 4.49
C ALA A 50 -3.27 -2.69 5.58
N LEU A 51 -4.41 -3.22 6.04
CA LEU A 51 -4.49 -4.32 6.98
C LEU A 51 -5.52 -5.34 6.44
N PRO A 52 -5.11 -6.23 5.52
CA PRO A 52 -6.01 -7.14 4.83
C PRO A 52 -6.59 -8.18 5.79
N ASP A 53 -7.72 -8.76 5.38
CA ASP A 53 -8.33 -9.86 6.13
C ASP A 53 -7.38 -11.07 6.20
N GLY A 54 -7.44 -11.82 7.29
CA GLY A 54 -6.51 -12.91 7.56
C GLY A 54 -5.12 -12.47 8.03
N SER A 55 -4.83 -11.16 8.13
CA SER A 55 -3.57 -10.64 8.71
C SER A 55 -3.32 -11.13 10.14
N HIS A 56 -4.40 -11.47 10.86
CA HIS A 56 -4.36 -12.11 12.18
C HIS A 56 -3.79 -13.53 12.23
N ASN A 57 -3.50 -14.15 11.08
CA ASN A 57 -2.88 -15.48 11.03
C ASN A 57 -1.36 -15.42 10.95
N TYR A 58 -0.77 -14.22 10.88
CA TYR A 58 0.67 -14.01 10.69
C TYR A 58 1.21 -13.02 11.71
N ASP A 59 2.40 -13.30 12.25
CA ASP A 59 3.06 -12.36 13.17
C ASP A 59 3.41 -11.06 12.46
N GLU A 60 3.85 -11.14 11.21
CA GLU A 60 4.12 -10.00 10.34
C GLU A 60 4.00 -10.39 8.86
N ASP A 61 3.70 -9.40 8.02
CA ASP A 61 3.70 -9.54 6.56
C ASP A 61 3.71 -8.15 5.90
N THR A 62 3.74 -8.09 4.57
CA THR A 62 3.63 -6.83 3.81
C THR A 62 2.67 -6.94 2.64
N VAL A 63 1.81 -5.95 2.46
CA VAL A 63 0.90 -5.85 1.31
C VAL A 63 1.24 -4.66 0.43
N TYR A 64 1.20 -4.88 -0.88
CA TYR A 64 1.26 -3.83 -1.88
C TYR A 64 -0.12 -3.63 -2.50
N PHE A 65 -0.56 -2.38 -2.59
CA PHE A 65 -1.85 -2.04 -3.16
C PHE A 65 -1.79 -0.72 -3.92
N HIS A 66 -2.84 -0.43 -4.68
CA HIS A 66 -2.95 0.78 -5.47
C HIS A 66 -4.19 1.57 -5.04
N LEU A 67 -4.08 2.89 -5.08
CA LEU A 67 -5.18 3.81 -4.86
C LEU A 67 -5.27 4.78 -6.05
N PRO A 68 -6.46 5.28 -6.40
CA PRO A 68 -6.57 6.38 -7.35
C PRO A 68 -5.92 7.63 -6.74
N SER A 69 -5.20 8.42 -7.53
CA SER A 69 -4.76 9.73 -7.05
C SER A 69 -5.96 10.66 -6.83
N ILE A 70 -5.92 11.42 -5.73
CA ILE A 70 -6.95 12.41 -5.38
C ILE A 70 -6.80 13.66 -6.24
N THR A 71 -5.58 13.97 -6.68
CA THR A 71 -5.26 15.21 -7.42
C THR A 71 -5.25 15.00 -8.94
N ASP A 72 -5.07 13.76 -9.41
CA ASP A 72 -5.03 13.44 -10.84
C ASP A 72 -5.70 12.08 -11.12
N PRO A 73 -6.90 12.04 -11.72
CA PRO A 73 -7.64 10.80 -11.96
C PRO A 73 -6.95 9.85 -12.95
N LYS A 74 -5.88 10.29 -13.61
CA LYS A 74 -5.06 9.47 -14.52
C LYS A 74 -3.83 8.87 -13.84
N LYS A 75 -3.65 9.06 -12.53
CA LYS A 75 -2.49 8.56 -11.79
C LYS A 75 -2.87 7.55 -10.71
N THR A 76 -2.02 6.56 -10.56
CA THR A 76 -1.99 5.63 -9.45
C THR A 76 -1.14 6.18 -8.30
N VAL A 77 -1.62 5.98 -7.08
CA VAL A 77 -0.83 6.07 -5.84
C VAL A 77 -0.49 4.66 -5.38
N TYR A 78 0.78 4.44 -5.05
CA TYR A 78 1.32 3.14 -4.69
C TYR A 78 1.41 3.00 -3.18
N GLY A 79 0.71 2.02 -2.62
CA GLY A 79 0.68 1.70 -1.21
C GLY A 79 1.60 0.54 -0.86
N VAL A 80 2.40 0.70 0.18
CA VAL A 80 3.19 -0.36 0.82
C VAL A 80 2.83 -0.37 2.30
N SER A 81 2.32 -1.48 2.81
CA SER A 81 1.91 -1.58 4.21
C SER A 81 2.52 -2.80 4.88
N CYS A 82 3.33 -2.56 5.91
CA CYS A 82 3.91 -3.59 6.76
C CYS A 82 3.03 -3.72 8.00
N PHE A 83 2.45 -4.91 8.21
CA PHE A 83 1.60 -5.18 9.36
C PHE A 83 2.25 -6.17 10.31
N ARG A 84 1.90 -6.06 11.59
CA ARG A 84 2.42 -6.93 12.65
C ARG A 84 1.39 -7.14 13.76
N GLN A 85 1.48 -8.29 14.40
CA GLN A 85 0.76 -8.63 15.61
C GLN A 85 1.62 -8.41 16.84
N ILE A 86 1.02 -7.81 17.86
CA ILE A 86 1.70 -7.49 19.11
C ILE A 86 0.90 -8.05 20.27
N PRO A 87 1.50 -8.92 21.09
CA PRO A 87 0.88 -9.34 22.34
C PRO A 87 0.61 -8.13 23.24
N VAL A 88 -0.55 -8.09 23.89
CA VAL A 88 -0.96 -6.98 24.78
C VAL A 88 0.03 -6.79 25.94
N GLU A 89 0.77 -7.84 26.29
CA GLU A 89 1.82 -7.81 27.30
C GLU A 89 2.97 -6.88 26.94
N LYS A 90 3.25 -6.69 25.64
CA LYS A 90 4.32 -5.81 25.15
C LYS A 90 3.89 -4.35 25.02
N LEU A 91 2.62 -4.02 25.26
CA LEU A 91 2.09 -2.67 25.12
C LEU A 91 2.21 -1.88 26.41
N LYS A 92 2.81 -0.68 26.31
CA LYS A 92 2.99 0.25 27.44
C LYS A 92 1.67 0.88 27.85
N ASN A 93 0.84 1.23 26.86
CA ASN A 93 -0.48 1.83 27.06
C ASN A 93 -1.57 0.82 26.69
N ARG A 94 -2.36 0.40 27.69
CA ARG A 94 -3.49 -0.52 27.49
C ARG A 94 -4.80 0.24 27.60
N THR A 95 -5.63 0.13 26.57
CA THR A 95 -6.97 0.71 26.55
C THR A 95 -8.04 -0.36 26.74
N SER A 96 -9.21 0.02 27.27
CA SER A 96 -10.28 -0.92 27.65
C SER A 96 -10.90 -1.68 26.48
N ASP A 97 -10.66 -1.23 25.25
CA ASP A 97 -11.12 -1.85 24.00
C ASP A 97 -10.19 -2.97 23.49
N MET A 98 -9.04 -3.19 24.13
CA MET A 98 -8.10 -4.27 23.84
C MET A 98 -8.55 -5.57 24.52
N THR A 99 -9.58 -6.20 23.94
CA THR A 99 -10.23 -7.42 24.47
C THR A 99 -9.60 -8.73 24.01
N ARG A 100 -8.63 -8.69 23.09
CA ARG A 100 -7.90 -9.84 22.57
C ARG A 100 -6.47 -9.85 23.12
N GLY A 101 -5.84 -11.02 23.20
CA GLY A 101 -4.44 -11.17 23.64
C GLY A 101 -3.41 -10.53 22.71
N THR A 102 -3.81 -10.14 21.48
CA THR A 102 -2.96 -9.43 20.53
C THR A 102 -3.68 -8.22 19.93
N VAL A 103 -2.89 -7.20 19.56
CA VAL A 103 -3.31 -6.05 18.77
C VAL A 103 -2.69 -6.15 17.38
N GLN A 104 -3.46 -5.78 16.35
CA GLN A 104 -3.03 -5.73 14.96
C GLN A 104 -2.96 -4.29 14.48
N LYS A 105 -1.78 -3.92 13.98
CA LYS A 105 -1.54 -2.62 13.38
C LYS A 105 -0.66 -2.77 12.15
N SER A 106 -0.69 -1.77 11.30
CA SER A 106 0.23 -1.62 10.18
C SER A 106 0.76 -0.21 10.08
N VAL A 107 1.98 -0.09 9.58
CA VAL A 107 2.52 1.18 9.09
C VAL A 107 2.51 1.14 7.57
N CYS A 108 1.76 2.07 6.99
CA CYS A 108 1.51 2.17 5.56
C CYS A 108 2.13 3.43 4.99
N VAL A 109 2.79 3.29 3.84
CA VAL A 109 3.38 4.38 3.07
C VAL A 109 2.64 4.49 1.74
N LEU A 110 2.23 5.72 1.40
CA LEU A 110 1.71 6.07 0.08
C LEU A 110 2.76 6.83 -0.71
N SER A 111 2.97 6.43 -1.96
CA SER A 111 4.03 6.96 -2.84
C SER A 111 3.51 7.28 -4.24
N THR A 112 4.10 8.28 -4.89
CA THR A 112 3.90 8.58 -6.32
C THR A 112 4.74 7.70 -7.24
N LEU A 113 5.74 6.99 -6.68
CA LEU A 113 6.62 6.08 -7.41
C LEU A 113 6.41 4.62 -6.98
N PRO A 114 6.47 3.65 -7.91
CA PRO A 114 6.24 2.22 -7.66
C PRO A 114 7.46 1.52 -7.03
N LEU A 115 8.03 2.10 -5.97
CA LEU A 115 9.24 1.62 -5.30
C LEU A 115 8.94 0.56 -4.23
N TYR A 116 8.12 -0.44 -4.55
CA TYR A 116 7.52 -1.35 -3.55
C TYR A 116 8.54 -2.03 -2.63
N GLY A 117 9.49 -2.79 -3.20
CA GLY A 117 10.48 -3.52 -2.41
C GLY A 117 11.47 -2.59 -1.72
N HIS A 118 11.82 -1.47 -2.33
CA HIS A 118 12.71 -0.49 -1.72
C HIS A 118 12.07 0.17 -0.48
N ILE A 119 10.78 0.53 -0.58
CA ILE A 119 10.00 1.02 0.56
C ILE A 119 9.83 -0.09 1.60
N GLN A 120 9.47 -1.32 1.20
CA GLN A 120 9.30 -2.46 2.12
C GLN A 120 10.53 -2.66 3.00
N VAL A 121 11.74 -2.75 2.42
CA VAL A 121 12.98 -3.01 3.18
C VAL A 121 13.22 -1.95 4.24
N LYS A 122 13.01 -0.67 3.91
CA LYS A 122 13.16 0.43 4.88
C LYS A 122 12.05 0.41 5.93
N MET A 123 10.82 0.14 5.51
CA MET A 123 9.65 0.15 6.38
C MET A 123 9.62 -1.01 7.36
N GLN A 124 10.14 -2.18 7.02
CA GLN A 124 10.21 -3.31 7.96
C GLN A 124 11.03 -2.96 9.21
N LEU A 125 12.19 -2.31 9.04
CA LEU A 125 13.04 -1.87 10.16
C LEU A 125 12.33 -0.83 11.05
N ILE A 126 11.70 0.15 10.41
CA ILE A 126 11.00 1.24 11.11
C ILE A 126 9.76 0.72 11.83
N THR A 127 8.98 -0.14 11.16
CA THR A 127 7.79 -0.79 11.73
C THR A 127 8.19 -1.63 12.92
N HIS A 128 9.28 -2.39 12.83
CA HIS A 128 9.80 -3.14 13.97
C HIS A 128 10.12 -2.22 15.16
N ALA A 129 10.87 -1.13 14.94
CA ALA A 129 11.20 -0.16 15.98
C ALA A 129 9.94 0.51 16.59
N TYR A 130 8.97 0.91 15.75
CA TYR A 130 7.72 1.51 16.20
C TYR A 130 6.90 0.55 17.08
N PHE A 131 6.92 -0.74 16.74
CA PHE A 131 6.17 -1.77 17.46
C PHE A 131 6.89 -2.18 18.75
N ASP A 132 8.22 -2.21 18.75
CA ASP A 132 9.03 -2.50 19.94
C ASP A 132 8.95 -1.38 20.99
N GLU A 133 8.76 -0.13 20.56
CA GLU A 133 8.49 0.98 21.49
C GLU A 133 7.24 0.73 22.34
N GLY A 134 6.24 0.00 21.83
CA GLY A 134 5.03 -0.40 22.57
C GLY A 134 4.11 0.77 23.00
N ASP A 135 4.44 2.00 22.63
CA ASP A 135 3.69 3.22 22.88
C ASP A 135 3.37 3.95 21.58
N PHE A 136 2.18 3.67 21.03
CA PHE A 136 1.74 4.20 19.74
C PHE A 136 1.37 5.68 19.76
N SER A 137 1.35 6.32 20.94
CA SER A 137 1.17 7.77 21.03
C SER A 137 2.41 8.53 20.54
N LYS A 138 3.58 7.88 20.52
CA LYS A 138 4.84 8.46 20.04
C LYS A 138 4.93 8.39 18.52
N VAL A 139 4.33 9.38 17.88
CA VAL A 139 4.25 9.48 16.43
C VAL A 139 5.45 10.17 15.77
N SER A 140 6.41 10.69 16.55
CA SER A 140 7.61 11.37 16.02
C SER A 140 8.42 10.48 15.08
N LEU A 141 8.52 9.18 15.37
CA LEU A 141 9.19 8.21 14.51
C LEU A 141 8.55 8.13 13.12
N LEU A 142 7.24 8.31 13.01
CA LEU A 142 6.50 8.27 11.74
C LEU A 142 6.74 9.54 10.90
N GLU A 143 6.85 10.69 11.55
CA GLU A 143 7.24 11.93 10.88
C GLU A 143 8.68 11.87 10.37
N ASP A 144 9.60 11.35 11.19
CA ASP A 144 11.00 11.17 10.80
C ASP A 144 11.11 10.14 9.67
N THR A 145 10.28 9.11 9.69
CA THR A 145 10.13 8.16 8.58
C THR A 145 9.74 8.86 7.29
N PHE A 146 8.70 9.70 7.32
CA PHE A 146 8.26 10.46 6.15
C PHE A 146 9.39 11.33 5.58
N ARG A 147 10.09 12.08 6.44
CA ARG A 147 11.22 12.94 6.04
C ARG A 147 12.36 12.13 5.46
N HIS A 148 12.74 11.03 6.12
CA HIS A 148 13.83 10.16 5.69
C HIS A 148 13.54 9.49 4.35
N LEU A 149 12.35 8.90 4.16
CA LEU A 149 12.01 8.26 2.90
C LEU A 149 12.02 9.26 1.74
N ASN A 150 11.46 10.45 1.95
CA ASN A 150 11.52 11.53 0.95
C ASN A 150 12.96 11.96 0.65
N ALA A 151 13.81 12.15 1.67
CA ALA A 151 15.21 12.52 1.47
C ALA A 151 15.98 11.45 0.67
N CYS A 152 15.75 10.16 0.94
CA CYS A 152 16.37 9.07 0.18
C CYS A 152 15.90 9.02 -1.28
N MET A 153 14.60 9.18 -1.52
CA MET A 153 13.99 8.89 -2.81
C MET A 153 13.87 10.10 -3.74
N SER A 154 14.14 11.32 -3.27
CA SER A 154 14.13 12.54 -4.08
C SER A 154 15.42 12.77 -4.87
N SER A 155 16.42 11.87 -4.75
CA SER A 155 17.68 12.01 -5.48
C SER A 155 17.53 11.48 -6.92
N ASP A 156 17.55 12.41 -7.87
CA ASP A 156 17.24 12.36 -9.32
C ASP A 156 17.92 11.27 -10.20
N LYS A 157 18.60 10.27 -9.63
CA LYS A 157 19.48 9.35 -10.38
C LYS A 157 19.21 7.85 -10.21
N GLN A 158 18.10 7.43 -9.62
CA GLN A 158 17.97 6.05 -9.14
C GLN A 158 16.65 5.35 -9.49
N VAL A 159 16.20 5.43 -10.75
CA VAL A 159 15.00 4.68 -11.18
C VAL A 159 15.29 3.23 -11.62
N PRO A 160 16.38 2.88 -12.33
CA PRO A 160 16.43 1.56 -12.97
C PRO A 160 16.62 0.34 -12.04
N PRO A 161 17.48 0.30 -11.00
CA PRO A 161 17.57 -0.91 -10.17
C PRO A 161 16.56 -0.95 -9.00
N GLN A 162 16.03 0.20 -8.55
CA GLN A 162 15.25 0.23 -7.30
C GLN A 162 13.82 -0.28 -7.45
N VAL A 163 13.20 -0.07 -8.61
CA VAL A 163 11.82 -0.51 -8.89
C VAL A 163 11.68 -2.04 -8.93
N PHE A 164 12.78 -2.77 -9.18
CA PHE A 164 12.81 -4.23 -9.23
C PHE A 164 13.27 -4.88 -7.93
N VAL A 165 13.52 -4.11 -6.86
CA VAL A 165 13.90 -4.67 -5.56
C VAL A 165 12.83 -5.66 -5.08
N GLY A 166 13.25 -6.87 -4.74
CA GLY A 166 12.37 -7.95 -4.29
C GLY A 166 11.66 -8.72 -5.41
N LEU A 167 11.91 -8.41 -6.69
CA LEU A 167 11.37 -9.16 -7.83
C LEU A 167 12.42 -10.14 -8.37
N SER A 168 11.98 -11.34 -8.78
CA SER A 168 12.88 -12.39 -9.27
C SER A 168 12.23 -13.21 -10.37
N ALA A 169 12.51 -12.85 -11.63
CA ALA A 169 12.04 -13.60 -12.80
C ALA A 169 12.52 -15.07 -12.77
N ARG A 170 13.74 -15.31 -12.26
CA ARG A 170 14.29 -16.65 -12.05
C ARG A 170 13.40 -17.48 -11.14
N ASP A 171 13.10 -16.97 -9.95
CA ASP A 171 12.33 -17.73 -8.96
C ASP A 171 10.88 -17.89 -9.40
N PHE A 172 10.32 -16.89 -10.09
CA PHE A 172 9.01 -16.99 -10.74
C PHE A 172 8.96 -18.11 -11.79
N ILE A 173 9.98 -18.22 -12.65
CA ILE A 173 10.08 -19.29 -13.65
C ILE A 173 10.25 -20.65 -12.98
N ILE A 174 11.05 -20.75 -11.92
CA ILE A 174 11.24 -22.02 -11.18
C ILE A 174 9.92 -22.46 -10.52
N LEU A 175 9.19 -21.52 -9.92
CA LEU A 175 7.92 -21.77 -9.23
C LEU A 175 6.81 -22.21 -10.20
N PHE A 176 6.61 -21.49 -11.30
CA PHE A 176 5.50 -21.74 -12.22
C PHE A 176 5.87 -22.66 -13.40
N ARG A 177 7.16 -22.85 -13.69
CA ARG A 177 7.66 -23.62 -14.84
C ARG A 177 6.96 -23.20 -16.14
N HIS A 178 6.44 -24.15 -16.92
CA HIS A 178 5.69 -23.87 -18.14
C HIS A 178 4.44 -22.99 -17.91
N LYS A 179 3.88 -22.95 -16.70
CA LYS A 179 2.73 -22.07 -16.37
C LYS A 179 3.13 -20.59 -16.32
N ALA A 180 4.42 -20.25 -16.20
CA ALA A 180 4.89 -18.87 -16.29
C ALA A 180 4.49 -18.26 -17.66
N LEU A 181 4.62 -19.04 -18.74
CA LEU A 181 4.21 -18.63 -20.09
C LEU A 181 2.69 -18.50 -20.21
N LEU A 182 1.92 -19.35 -19.52
CA LEU A 182 0.46 -19.23 -19.49
C LEU A 182 0.04 -17.93 -18.79
N LEU A 183 0.63 -17.63 -17.63
CA LEU A 183 0.36 -16.38 -16.90
C LEU A 183 0.75 -15.16 -17.72
N PHE A 184 1.92 -15.18 -18.37
CA PHE A 184 2.36 -14.09 -19.23
C PHE A 184 1.45 -13.93 -20.46
N LYS A 185 1.01 -15.04 -21.06
CA LYS A 185 -0.01 -15.02 -22.13
C LYS A 185 -1.33 -14.41 -21.66
N LEU A 186 -1.80 -14.73 -20.45
CA LEU A 186 -3.02 -14.15 -19.90
C LEU A 186 -2.89 -12.63 -19.70
N LEU A 187 -1.72 -12.17 -19.27
CA LEU A 187 -1.40 -10.74 -19.16
C LEU A 187 -1.47 -10.05 -20.53
N LEU A 188 -0.79 -10.60 -21.55
CA LEU A 188 -0.78 -10.05 -22.92
C LEU A 188 -2.17 -10.04 -23.58
N LEU A 189 -3.03 -10.98 -23.21
CA LEU A 189 -4.41 -11.06 -23.70
C LEU A 189 -5.40 -10.25 -22.85
N GLU A 190 -4.92 -9.46 -21.89
CA GLU A 190 -5.72 -8.64 -20.97
C GLU A 190 -6.86 -9.44 -20.29
N ARG A 191 -6.58 -10.70 -19.93
CA ARG A 191 -7.58 -11.56 -19.31
C ARG A 191 -7.83 -11.16 -17.85
N LYS A 192 -9.06 -11.36 -17.40
CA LYS A 192 -9.42 -11.23 -15.98
C LYS A 192 -8.86 -12.42 -15.22
N VAL A 193 -7.85 -12.17 -14.39
CA VAL A 193 -7.19 -13.19 -13.57
C VAL A 193 -7.29 -12.77 -12.11
N VAL A 194 -7.66 -13.72 -11.24
CA VAL A 194 -7.65 -13.51 -9.78
C VAL A 194 -6.61 -14.45 -9.19
N PHE A 195 -5.73 -13.89 -8.35
CA PHE A 195 -4.71 -14.63 -7.64
C PHE A 195 -5.09 -14.76 -6.17
N TYR A 196 -4.86 -15.93 -5.59
CA TYR A 196 -5.14 -16.23 -4.19
C TYR A 196 -3.92 -16.90 -3.56
N GLN A 197 -3.40 -16.32 -2.50
CA GLN A 197 -2.28 -16.86 -1.72
C GLN A 197 -2.21 -16.12 -0.38
N SER A 198 -1.82 -16.87 0.65
CA SER A 198 -1.46 -16.33 1.97
C SER A 198 -0.15 -17.00 2.41
N PRO A 199 0.84 -16.29 2.99
CA PRO A 199 0.89 -14.83 3.23
C PRO A 199 0.84 -14.00 1.94
N VAL A 200 0.52 -12.71 2.06
CA VAL A 200 0.21 -11.82 0.93
C VAL A 200 1.46 -11.23 0.27
N GLN A 201 2.57 -11.04 1.00
CA GLN A 201 3.79 -10.46 0.40
C GLN A 201 4.31 -11.28 -0.80
N PRO A 202 4.43 -12.63 -0.71
CA PRO A 202 4.87 -13.43 -1.85
C PRO A 202 3.93 -13.35 -3.05
N LEU A 203 2.62 -13.16 -2.81
CA LEU A 203 1.63 -12.96 -3.86
C LEU A 203 1.88 -11.63 -4.59
N CYS A 204 2.03 -10.55 -3.84
CA CYS A 204 2.34 -9.23 -4.39
C CYS A 204 3.64 -9.27 -5.20
N ALA A 205 4.69 -9.93 -4.69
CA ALA A 205 5.96 -10.10 -5.38
C ALA A 205 5.83 -10.93 -6.67
N ALA A 206 5.03 -12.00 -6.65
CA ALA A 206 4.78 -12.82 -7.84
C ALA A 206 4.02 -12.04 -8.94
N ILE A 207 3.00 -11.26 -8.56
CA ILE A 207 2.24 -10.42 -9.49
C ILE A 207 3.14 -9.35 -10.10
N LEU A 208 3.92 -8.63 -9.28
CA LEU A 208 4.87 -7.63 -9.78
C LEU A 208 5.97 -8.26 -10.64
N THR A 209 6.45 -9.46 -10.31
CA THR A 209 7.43 -10.16 -11.14
C THR A 209 6.82 -10.55 -12.50
N LEU A 210 5.58 -11.06 -12.52
CA LEU A 210 4.88 -11.34 -13.78
C LEU A 210 4.75 -10.08 -14.65
N LEU A 211 4.37 -8.96 -14.04
CA LEU A 211 4.27 -7.67 -14.73
C LEU A 211 5.63 -7.20 -15.27
N SER A 212 6.71 -7.41 -14.51
CA SER A 212 8.08 -7.04 -14.90
C SER A 212 8.60 -7.77 -16.15
N LEU A 213 7.98 -8.89 -16.53
CA LEU A 213 8.31 -9.59 -17.77
C LEU A 213 7.89 -8.80 -19.01
N HIS A 214 6.96 -7.85 -18.88
CA HIS A 214 6.64 -6.89 -19.93
C HIS A 214 7.53 -5.65 -19.79
N PRO A 215 8.33 -5.30 -20.81
CA PRO A 215 9.23 -4.14 -20.74
C PRO A 215 8.49 -2.85 -20.35
N GLY A 216 9.07 -2.08 -19.42
CA GLY A 216 8.55 -0.77 -18.98
C GLY A 216 7.29 -0.82 -18.09
N MET A 217 6.78 -2.02 -17.77
CA MET A 217 5.51 -2.17 -17.05
C MET A 217 5.60 -1.66 -15.61
N ILE A 218 6.69 -1.95 -14.89
CA ILE A 218 6.85 -1.51 -13.50
C ILE A 218 7.19 -0.02 -13.46
N GLU A 219 8.04 0.43 -14.37
CA GLU A 219 8.54 1.80 -14.44
C GLU A 219 7.46 2.81 -14.81
N SER A 220 6.55 2.43 -15.71
CA SER A 220 5.54 3.35 -16.26
C SER A 220 4.17 2.73 -16.54
N GLY A 221 4.09 1.42 -16.80
CA GLY A 221 2.82 0.76 -17.16
C GLY A 221 1.76 0.81 -16.06
N LEU A 222 2.15 0.88 -14.79
CA LEU A 222 1.23 0.94 -13.65
C LEU A 222 0.66 2.33 -13.33
N GLN A 223 1.05 3.37 -14.08
CA GLN A 223 0.62 4.75 -13.84
C GLN A 223 -0.90 4.93 -13.84
N ARG A 224 -1.66 4.04 -14.50
CA ARG A 224 -3.13 4.10 -14.53
C ARG A 224 -3.84 2.87 -13.95
N ALA A 225 -3.13 2.04 -13.18
CA ALA A 225 -3.64 0.79 -12.64
C ALA A 225 -4.85 0.96 -11.69
N ALA A 226 -4.95 2.08 -10.97
CA ALA A 226 -6.06 2.37 -10.06
C ALA A 226 -7.03 3.46 -10.55
N CYS A 227 -6.94 3.85 -11.83
CA CYS A 227 -7.81 4.89 -12.37
C CYS A 227 -9.25 4.40 -12.45
N VAL A 228 -10.16 5.08 -11.74
CA VAL A 228 -11.60 4.82 -11.84
C VAL A 228 -12.08 5.44 -13.16
N ARG A 229 -12.72 4.65 -14.03
CA ARG A 229 -13.45 5.23 -15.16
C ARG A 229 -14.62 6.03 -14.59
N GLN A 230 -14.54 7.35 -14.66
CA GLN A 230 -15.71 8.18 -14.46
C GLN A 230 -16.64 7.90 -15.64
N THR A 231 -17.76 7.23 -15.38
CA THR A 231 -18.86 7.18 -16.34
C THR A 231 -19.30 8.62 -16.52
N ILE A 232 -18.97 9.23 -17.65
CA ILE A 232 -19.55 10.53 -18.01
C ILE A 232 -21.03 10.22 -18.25
N GLU A 233 -21.88 10.54 -17.28
CA GLU A 233 -23.31 10.73 -17.54
C GLU A 233 -23.40 11.87 -18.55
N THR A 234 -23.45 11.49 -19.81
CA THR A 234 -23.87 12.41 -20.87
C THR A 234 -25.33 12.67 -20.58
N ASN A 235 -25.62 13.82 -19.99
CA ASN A 235 -26.96 14.40 -19.98
C ASN A 235 -27.36 14.59 -21.44
N VAL A 236 -27.97 13.55 -22.03
CA VAL A 236 -28.74 13.66 -23.25
C VAL A 236 -29.87 14.61 -22.91
N THR A 237 -29.71 15.86 -23.30
CA THR A 237 -30.78 16.84 -23.31
C THR A 237 -31.89 16.30 -24.20
N ASP A 238 -32.99 15.93 -23.54
CA ASP A 238 -34.25 15.55 -24.16
C ASP A 238 -34.77 16.75 -24.95
N SER A 239 -34.35 16.84 -26.22
CA SER A 239 -34.91 17.76 -27.21
C SER A 239 -35.79 16.96 -28.16
N LYS A 240 -36.99 16.64 -27.68
CA LYS A 240 -38.18 16.34 -28.50
C LYS A 240 -39.40 16.25 -27.60
N PHE A 241 -40.17 17.33 -27.53
CA PHE A 241 -41.64 17.37 -27.69
C PHE A 241 -42.16 18.78 -27.39
N ARG A 242 -42.14 19.65 -28.41
CA ARG A 242 -43.28 20.45 -28.91
C ARG A 242 -42.84 21.26 -30.11
#